data_AF-A0A7S0BQG0-F1
#
_entry.id   AF-A0A7S0BQG0-F1
#
_cell.length_a   1.000
_cell.length_b   1.000
_cell.length_c   1.000
_cell.angle_alpha   90.00
_cell.angle_beta   90.00
_cell.angle_gamma   90.00
#
_symmetry.space_group_name_H-M   'P 1'
#
loop_
_entity.id
_entity.type
_entity.pdbx_description
1 polymer ?
#
loop_
_entity_poly.entity_id
_entity_poly.type
_entity_poly.pdbx_seq_one_letter_code
_entity_poly.pdbx_strand_id
1 'polypeptide(L)'
;SVCSILPVLMNCFAYSVRPIGAVSRRFLSSTSVHASAAGSPLTSGNGASNPARLLTWNVASLRSLIRKQPNALQALVDDFAADAICLQETKLQESHVPDFTDILDNYQSFWYCSTARKGYSGTAIFLRDDLNVEDVRYGIGDDSADAEGRVITIKLPKSYLVTCYTPNAGTGLKRLHYRTQTFEGKMTEYLRTLTAE
;
A
#
# COMPACT_ATOMS: atom_id res chain seq x y z
N SER A 1 0.37 15.03 24.20
CA SER A 1 0.01 16.05 23.18
C SER A 1 -0.81 15.41 22.08
N VAL A 2 -1.87 16.08 21.67
CA VAL A 2 -3.11 15.53 21.09
C VAL A 2 -2.87 14.81 19.76
N CYS A 3 -3.25 13.53 19.70
CA CYS A 3 -3.20 12.67 18.53
C CYS A 3 -4.37 13.02 17.61
N SER A 4 -4.19 13.95 16.68
CA SER A 4 -5.22 14.36 15.74
C SER A 4 -5.35 13.35 14.59
N ILE A 5 -6.16 12.32 14.82
CA ILE A 5 -6.72 11.46 13.77
C ILE A 5 -8.04 12.09 13.35
N LEU A 6 -8.03 12.98 12.36
CA LEU A 6 -9.25 13.51 11.75
C LEU A 6 -9.68 12.58 10.59
N PRO A 7 -10.98 12.20 10.51
CA PRO A 7 -11.48 11.28 9.48
C PRO A 7 -12.07 12.06 8.29
N VAL A 8 -11.36 12.17 7.16
CA VAL A 8 -11.95 12.72 5.92
C VAL A 8 -11.38 12.03 4.65
N LEU A 9 -12.26 11.38 3.89
CA LEU A 9 -12.32 11.22 2.40
C LEU A 9 -11.06 10.89 1.54
N MET A 10 -10.25 9.90 1.91
CA MET A 10 -9.55 9.08 0.90
C MET A 10 -9.55 7.61 1.25
N ASN A 11 -9.56 6.76 0.22
CA ASN A 11 -9.63 5.31 0.38
C ASN A 11 -8.27 4.62 0.24
N CYS A 12 -7.18 5.34 -0.02
CA CYS A 12 -5.88 4.76 -0.38
C CYS A 12 -4.77 5.52 0.33
N PHE A 13 -3.91 4.80 1.05
CA PHE A 13 -2.77 5.38 1.75
C PHE A 13 -1.57 4.44 1.68
N ALA A 14 -0.40 5.02 1.47
CA ALA A 14 0.87 4.38 1.76
C ALA A 14 1.48 5.09 2.98
N TYR A 15 1.85 4.33 4.02
CA TYR A 15 2.49 4.86 5.23
C TYR A 15 3.94 4.43 5.29
N SER A 16 4.83 5.37 5.63
CA SER A 16 6.16 5.07 6.14
C SER A 16 6.13 5.25 7.65
N VAL A 17 6.36 4.17 8.40
CA VAL A 17 6.32 4.16 9.87
C VAL A 17 7.73 3.94 10.43
N ARG A 18 8.10 4.64 11.50
CA ARG A 18 9.41 4.54 12.16
C ARG A 18 9.27 4.09 13.63
N PRO A 19 10.24 3.31 14.15
CA PRO A 19 10.47 3.19 15.58
C PRO A 19 10.83 4.57 16.15
N ILE A 20 9.98 5.10 17.03
CA ILE A 20 10.12 6.40 17.73
C ILE A 20 10.23 7.63 16.79
N GLY A 21 9.09 8.30 16.58
CA GLY A 21 9.03 9.71 16.14
C GLY A 21 8.40 9.94 14.77
N ALA A 22 7.13 10.36 14.80
CA ALA A 22 6.32 10.94 13.72
C ALA A 22 5.92 10.04 12.54
N VAL A 23 4.62 9.73 12.49
CA VAL A 23 3.93 9.26 11.28
C VAL A 23 3.63 10.49 10.41
N SER A 24 4.25 10.57 9.24
CA SER A 24 3.92 11.62 8.25
C SER A 24 2.75 11.18 7.39
N ARG A 25 1.60 11.87 7.48
CA ARG A 25 0.45 11.69 6.57
C ARG A 25 0.52 12.74 5.46
N ARG A 26 0.25 12.31 4.21
CA ARG A 26 -0.23 13.20 3.14
C ARG A 26 -1.58 12.70 2.66
N PHE A 27 -2.59 13.57 2.70
CA PHE A 27 -3.87 13.41 1.98
C PHE A 27 -3.61 13.38 0.47
N LEU A 28 -4.49 12.79 -0.37
CA LEU A 28 -5.00 13.33 -1.66
C LEU A 28 -5.78 12.28 -2.54
N SER A 29 -6.67 12.75 -3.43
CA SER A 29 -8.01 12.21 -3.85
C SER A 29 -8.07 11.00 -4.81
N SER A 30 -9.28 10.49 -5.11
CA SER A 30 -9.55 9.30 -5.94
C SER A 30 -9.10 9.41 -7.41
N THR A 31 -8.60 8.30 -7.96
CA THR A 31 -7.94 8.12 -9.29
C THR A 31 -6.74 9.03 -9.51
N SER A 32 -5.67 8.75 -8.80
CA SER A 32 -4.44 9.54 -8.83
C SER A 32 -3.26 8.61 -8.64
N VAL A 33 -2.23 8.81 -9.46
CA VAL A 33 -0.88 8.36 -9.16
C VAL A 33 -0.30 9.45 -8.29
N HIS A 34 0.12 9.09 -7.08
CA HIS A 34 0.78 10.04 -6.18
C HIS A 34 2.24 9.66 -6.01
N ALA A 35 3.13 10.60 -6.31
CA ALA A 35 4.54 10.54 -5.98
C ALA A 35 4.82 11.38 -4.75
N SER A 36 5.37 10.76 -3.71
CA SER A 36 5.95 11.49 -2.60
C SER A 36 7.39 11.03 -2.39
N ALA A 37 8.30 12.00 -2.32
CA ALA A 37 9.50 11.85 -1.54
C ALA A 37 9.06 11.84 -0.06
N ALA A 38 8.93 10.66 0.54
CA ALA A 38 8.51 10.52 1.92
C ALA A 38 9.50 9.61 2.63
N GLY A 39 10.15 10.15 3.67
CA GLY A 39 10.94 9.36 4.60
C GLY A 39 12.45 9.43 4.39
N SER A 40 13.15 8.81 5.33
CA SER A 40 14.60 8.67 5.28
C SER A 40 15.01 7.81 4.10
N PRO A 41 16.27 7.95 3.64
CA PRO A 41 16.78 7.16 2.55
C PRO A 41 16.51 5.66 2.71
N LEU A 42 15.90 5.06 1.69
CA LEU A 42 15.97 3.61 1.50
C LEU A 42 17.40 3.32 1.06
N THR A 43 18.19 2.73 1.95
CA THR A 43 19.59 2.40 1.64
C THR A 43 19.63 1.19 0.73
N SER A 44 19.96 1.45 -0.53
CA SER A 44 20.50 0.47 -1.48
C SER A 44 21.82 -0.13 -0.95
N GLY A 45 22.16 -1.36 -1.36
CA GLY A 45 23.41 -2.05 -1.01
C GLY A 45 24.70 -1.27 -1.28
N ASN A 46 24.65 -0.17 -2.04
CA ASN A 46 25.79 0.70 -2.36
C ASN A 46 25.99 1.92 -1.43
N GLY A 47 25.25 2.05 -0.32
CA GLY A 47 25.53 3.04 0.73
C GLY A 47 25.18 4.51 0.40
N ALA A 48 24.66 4.81 -0.79
CA ALA A 48 24.17 6.15 -1.15
C ALA A 48 22.77 6.40 -0.55
N SER A 49 22.62 7.51 0.18
CA SER A 49 21.42 7.83 0.95
C SER A 49 20.55 8.88 0.25
N ASN A 50 19.76 8.48 -0.76
CA ASN A 50 18.74 9.34 -1.38
C ASN A 50 17.35 9.11 -0.77
N PRO A 51 16.51 10.16 -0.63
CA PRO A 51 15.17 10.02 -0.07
C PRO A 51 14.35 9.00 -0.88
N ALA A 52 13.65 8.13 -0.15
CA ALA A 52 12.78 7.11 -0.72
C ALA A 52 11.68 7.72 -1.59
N ARG A 53 11.49 7.17 -2.79
CA ARG A 53 10.42 7.58 -3.71
C ARG A 53 9.32 6.55 -3.71
N LEU A 54 8.20 6.90 -3.08
CA LEU A 54 7.05 6.02 -2.94
C LEU A 54 5.95 6.47 -3.88
N LEU A 55 5.48 5.55 -4.71
CA LEU A 55 4.28 5.71 -5.52
C LEU A 55 3.13 4.93 -4.92
N THR A 56 1.94 5.51 -4.94
CA THR A 56 0.70 4.80 -4.64
C THR A 56 -0.33 5.03 -5.73
N TRP A 57 -1.03 3.97 -6.12
CA TRP A 57 -2.03 4.02 -7.17
C TRP A 57 -3.15 3.01 -6.95
N ASN A 58 -4.37 3.52 -6.80
CA ASN A 58 -5.56 2.69 -6.98
C ASN A 58 -5.83 2.50 -8.47
N VAL A 59 -5.58 1.28 -8.96
CA VAL A 59 -5.61 0.95 -10.39
C VAL A 59 -7.01 0.61 -10.90
N ALA A 60 -8.01 0.50 -10.01
CA ALA A 60 -9.38 0.10 -10.28
C ALA A 60 -9.57 -1.26 -11.02
N SER A 61 -8.49 -1.93 -11.44
CA SER A 61 -8.34 -3.34 -11.86
C SER A 61 -6.98 -3.45 -12.57
N LEU A 62 -6.05 -4.23 -12.03
CA LEU A 62 -4.71 -4.35 -12.63
C LEU A 62 -4.77 -4.98 -14.03
N ARG A 63 -5.57 -6.04 -14.20
CA ARG A 63 -5.79 -6.68 -15.52
C ARG A 63 -6.28 -5.69 -16.58
N SER A 64 -7.23 -4.84 -16.20
CA SER A 64 -7.80 -3.86 -17.14
C SER A 64 -6.82 -2.76 -17.48
N LEU A 65 -5.99 -2.34 -16.51
CA LEU A 65 -4.91 -1.39 -16.72
C LEU A 65 -3.88 -1.94 -17.70
N ILE A 66 -3.29 -3.10 -17.41
CA ILE A 66 -2.21 -3.68 -18.23
C ILE A 66 -2.69 -4.02 -19.64
N ARG A 67 -3.93 -4.49 -19.81
CA ARG A 67 -4.50 -4.71 -21.15
C ARG A 67 -4.58 -3.43 -21.99
N LYS A 68 -4.86 -2.28 -21.37
CA LYS A 68 -4.97 -0.98 -22.05
C LYS A 68 -3.62 -0.29 -22.22
N GLN A 69 -2.75 -0.44 -21.22
CA GLN A 69 -1.44 0.19 -21.13
C GLN A 69 -0.45 -0.82 -20.55
N PRO A 70 0.13 -1.70 -21.40
CA PRO A 70 1.01 -2.77 -20.94
C PRO A 70 2.21 -2.28 -20.14
N ASN A 71 2.75 -1.11 -20.50
CA ASN A 71 3.94 -0.52 -19.89
C ASN A 71 3.60 0.51 -18.81
N ALA A 72 2.35 0.54 -18.29
CA ALA A 72 1.93 1.57 -17.34
C ALA A 72 2.81 1.63 -16.08
N LEU A 73 3.19 0.47 -15.54
CA LEU A 73 4.04 0.42 -14.35
C LEU A 73 5.49 0.82 -14.68
N GLN A 74 6.02 0.37 -15.82
CA GLN A 74 7.37 0.76 -16.25
C GLN A 74 7.48 2.27 -16.47
N ALA A 75 6.48 2.88 -17.11
CA ALA A 75 6.45 4.33 -17.30
C ALA A 75 6.50 5.10 -15.96
N LEU A 76 5.86 4.58 -14.91
CA LEU A 76 5.95 5.18 -13.57
C LEU A 76 7.35 5.07 -12.97
N VAL A 77 8.04 3.95 -13.21
CA VAL A 77 9.44 3.79 -12.82
C VAL A 77 10.30 4.76 -13.63
N ASP A 78 10.09 4.92 -14.92
CA ASP A 78 10.91 5.81 -15.74
C ASP A 78 10.72 7.29 -15.38
N ASP A 79 9.47 7.71 -15.16
CA ASP A 79 9.12 9.11 -14.88
C ASP A 79 9.50 9.56 -13.47
N PHE A 80 9.37 8.68 -12.48
CA PHE A 80 9.55 9.04 -11.06
C PHE A 80 10.75 8.34 -10.41
N ALA A 81 11.30 7.31 -11.06
CA ALA A 81 12.29 6.38 -10.51
C ALA A 81 11.91 5.90 -9.11
N ALA A 82 10.66 5.48 -8.98
CA ALA A 82 10.08 5.00 -7.73
C ALA A 82 10.89 3.85 -7.11
N ASP A 83 11.12 3.88 -5.81
CA ASP A 83 11.73 2.75 -5.10
C ASP A 83 10.69 1.71 -4.67
N ALA A 84 9.43 2.14 -4.52
CA ALA A 84 8.30 1.26 -4.28
C ALA A 84 7.02 1.79 -4.95
N ILE A 85 6.17 0.87 -5.41
CA ILE A 85 4.86 1.14 -6.01
C ILE A 85 3.79 0.34 -5.26
N CYS A 86 2.91 1.04 -4.55
CA CYS A 86 1.82 0.46 -3.78
C CYS A 86 0.50 0.52 -4.57
N LEU A 87 0.00 -0.64 -4.99
CA LEU A 87 -1.25 -0.75 -5.74
C LEU A 87 -2.45 -1.12 -4.85
N GLN A 88 -3.61 -0.52 -5.14
CA GLN A 88 -4.90 -0.85 -4.52
C GLN A 88 -5.93 -1.17 -5.61
N GLU A 89 -6.95 -1.95 -5.25
CA GLU A 89 -7.97 -2.47 -6.18
C GLU A 89 -7.36 -3.25 -7.35
N THR A 90 -6.39 -4.11 -7.06
CA THR A 90 -5.81 -5.01 -8.08
C THR A 90 -6.89 -5.89 -8.69
N LYS A 91 -7.90 -6.29 -7.89
CA LYS A 91 -9.04 -7.14 -8.26
C LYS A 91 -8.59 -8.46 -8.87
N LEU A 92 -7.44 -8.95 -8.43
CA LEU A 92 -6.88 -10.24 -8.81
C LEU A 92 -7.44 -11.36 -7.93
N GLN A 93 -7.22 -12.58 -8.40
CA GLN A 93 -7.29 -13.81 -7.61
C GLN A 93 -5.89 -14.39 -7.62
N GLU A 94 -5.55 -15.23 -6.65
CA GLU A 94 -4.21 -15.82 -6.54
C GLU A 94 -3.77 -16.51 -7.83
N SER A 95 -4.68 -17.18 -8.52
CA SER A 95 -4.42 -17.84 -9.81
C SER A 95 -3.96 -16.89 -10.93
N HIS A 96 -4.21 -15.58 -10.81
CA HIS A 96 -3.77 -14.58 -11.79
C HIS A 96 -2.42 -13.96 -11.43
N VAL A 97 -1.96 -14.09 -10.18
CA VAL A 97 -0.73 -13.42 -9.70
C VAL A 97 0.51 -13.78 -10.52
N PRO A 98 0.74 -15.05 -10.93
CA PRO A 98 1.90 -15.41 -11.74
C PRO A 98 2.02 -14.64 -13.07
N ASP A 99 0.91 -14.11 -13.60
CA ASP A 99 0.93 -13.33 -14.84
C ASP A 99 1.50 -11.90 -14.64
N PHE A 100 1.69 -11.46 -13.39
CA PHE A 100 2.10 -10.10 -13.02
C PHE A 100 3.38 -10.04 -12.18
N THR A 101 3.97 -11.18 -11.78
CA THR A 101 5.16 -11.20 -10.91
C THR A 101 6.36 -10.53 -11.57
N ASP A 102 6.53 -10.73 -12.87
CA ASP A 102 7.68 -10.28 -13.65
C ASP A 102 7.34 -9.11 -14.58
N ILE A 103 6.32 -8.31 -14.23
CA ILE A 103 5.91 -7.14 -15.05
C ILE A 103 6.86 -5.94 -14.92
N LEU A 104 7.72 -5.94 -13.90
CA LEU A 104 8.73 -4.92 -13.64
C LEU A 104 10.07 -5.59 -13.34
N ASP A 105 11.07 -5.30 -14.17
CA ASP A 105 12.43 -5.80 -13.96
C ASP A 105 13.10 -5.14 -12.75
N ASN A 106 13.83 -5.91 -11.95
CA ASN A 106 14.50 -5.47 -10.71
C ASN A 106 13.54 -5.03 -9.60
N TYR A 107 12.30 -5.50 -9.63
CA TYR A 107 11.35 -5.35 -8.54
C TYR A 107 10.87 -6.72 -8.07
N GLN A 108 10.85 -6.89 -6.75
CA GLN A 108 10.10 -7.95 -6.09
C GLN A 108 8.66 -7.48 -5.85
N SER A 109 7.70 -8.41 -5.92
CA SER A 109 6.28 -8.11 -5.77
C SER A 109 5.60 -8.91 -4.66
N PHE A 110 4.72 -8.23 -3.91
CA PHE A 110 3.96 -8.78 -2.79
C PHE A 110 2.48 -8.57 -3.05
N TRP A 111 1.66 -9.58 -2.78
CA TRP A 111 0.27 -9.63 -3.23
C TRP A 111 -0.65 -10.06 -2.11
N TYR A 112 -1.77 -9.35 -1.95
CA TYR A 112 -2.85 -9.78 -1.07
C TYR A 112 -4.17 -9.74 -1.81
N CYS A 113 -4.63 -10.91 -2.26
CA CYS A 113 -5.87 -11.04 -3.00
C CYS A 113 -7.06 -11.16 -2.04
N SER A 114 -8.20 -10.58 -2.43
CA SER A 114 -9.46 -10.76 -1.70
C SER A 114 -9.95 -12.20 -1.82
N THR A 115 -10.16 -12.85 -0.67
CA THR A 115 -10.83 -14.15 -0.55
C THR A 115 -12.34 -14.00 -0.33
N ALA A 116 -12.78 -12.86 0.20
CA ALA A 116 -14.19 -12.56 0.46
C ALA A 116 -15.03 -12.54 -0.83
N ARG A 117 -14.50 -11.98 -1.91
CA ARG A 117 -15.19 -11.83 -3.21
C ARG A 117 -14.20 -11.85 -4.37
N LYS A 118 -14.55 -12.58 -5.45
CA LYS A 118 -13.80 -12.61 -6.71
C LYS A 118 -13.83 -11.24 -7.39
N GLY A 119 -12.68 -10.78 -7.89
CA GLY A 119 -12.58 -9.51 -8.62
C GLY A 119 -12.86 -8.28 -7.76
N TYR A 120 -12.68 -8.38 -6.45
CA TYR A 120 -12.93 -7.32 -5.48
C TYR A 120 -11.65 -6.94 -4.75
N SER A 121 -11.51 -5.67 -4.38
CA SER A 121 -10.41 -5.17 -3.53
C SER A 121 -9.04 -5.68 -4.00
N GLY A 122 -8.18 -6.11 -3.07
CA GLY A 122 -6.83 -6.59 -3.30
C GLY A 122 -5.81 -5.47 -3.35
N THR A 123 -4.63 -5.77 -2.82
CA THR A 123 -3.49 -4.86 -2.77
C THR A 123 -2.23 -5.54 -3.26
N ALA A 124 -1.28 -4.75 -3.73
CA ALA A 124 0.05 -5.23 -4.07
C ALA A 124 1.11 -4.17 -3.75
N ILE A 125 2.35 -4.60 -3.56
CA ILE A 125 3.52 -3.73 -3.48
C ILE A 125 4.56 -4.27 -4.44
N PHE A 126 5.04 -3.43 -5.34
CA PHE A 126 6.32 -3.63 -6.02
C PHE A 126 7.39 -2.85 -5.26
N LEU A 127 8.47 -3.51 -4.92
CA LEU A 127 9.60 -2.94 -4.19
C LEU A 127 10.87 -3.29 -4.96
N ARG A 128 11.83 -2.37 -5.08
CA ARG A 128 13.13 -2.71 -5.66
C ARG A 128 13.73 -3.94 -4.99
N ASP A 129 14.33 -4.81 -5.79
CA ASP A 129 14.92 -6.07 -5.33
C ASP A 129 16.17 -5.88 -4.45
N ASP A 130 16.91 -4.80 -4.64
CA ASP A 130 18.11 -4.46 -3.85
C ASP A 130 17.81 -3.93 -2.43
N LEU A 131 16.54 -3.75 -2.07
CA LEU A 131 16.12 -3.36 -0.74
C LEU A 131 15.91 -4.58 0.16
N ASN A 132 16.55 -4.56 1.33
CA ASN A 132 16.45 -5.64 2.30
C ASN A 132 15.06 -5.67 2.95
N VAL A 133 14.31 -6.74 2.70
CA VAL A 133 13.02 -7.03 3.35
C VAL A 133 13.27 -7.94 4.54
N GLU A 134 12.95 -7.46 5.74
CA GLU A 134 13.13 -8.22 6.98
C GLU A 134 11.91 -9.09 7.32
N ASP A 135 10.71 -8.61 6.99
CA ASP A 135 9.44 -9.27 7.28
C ASP A 135 8.32 -8.74 6.37
N VAL A 136 7.32 -9.57 6.11
CA VAL A 136 6.13 -9.23 5.32
C VAL A 136 4.88 -9.71 6.05
N ARG A 137 3.95 -8.79 6.31
CA ARG A 137 2.72 -9.06 7.04
C ARG A 137 1.50 -8.74 6.18
N TYR A 138 0.49 -9.59 6.31
CA TYR A 138 -0.78 -9.47 5.61
C TYR A 138 -1.89 -9.28 6.64
N GLY A 139 -2.65 -8.19 6.47
CA GLY A 139 -3.78 -7.87 7.34
C GLY A 139 -3.40 -7.13 8.62
N ILE A 140 -4.42 -6.84 9.41
CA ILE A 140 -4.35 -6.02 10.64
C ILE A 140 -5.11 -6.64 11.83
N GLY A 141 -5.60 -7.87 11.69
CA GLY A 141 -6.45 -8.50 12.71
C GLY A 141 -7.89 -8.00 12.69
N ASP A 142 -8.40 -7.64 11.49
CA ASP A 142 -9.80 -7.37 11.22
C ASP A 142 -10.29 -8.34 10.14
N ASP A 143 -11.08 -9.35 10.53
CA ASP A 143 -11.48 -10.45 9.65
C ASP A 143 -12.09 -9.97 8.32
N SER A 144 -12.87 -8.89 8.34
CA SER A 144 -13.47 -8.34 7.12
C SER A 144 -12.43 -7.68 6.21
N ALA A 145 -11.51 -6.89 6.74
CA ALA A 145 -10.48 -6.24 5.94
C ALA A 145 -9.43 -7.23 5.43
N ASP A 146 -9.10 -8.22 6.25
CA ASP A 146 -8.11 -9.24 5.97
C ASP A 146 -8.64 -10.20 4.89
N ALA A 147 -9.90 -10.64 4.99
CA ALA A 147 -10.56 -11.39 3.91
C ALA A 147 -10.70 -10.57 2.60
N GLU A 148 -10.73 -9.24 2.68
CA GLU A 148 -10.78 -8.34 1.53
C GLU A 148 -9.38 -7.97 0.98
N GLY A 149 -8.28 -8.47 1.57
CA GLY A 149 -6.91 -8.26 1.08
C GLY A 149 -6.45 -6.79 1.11
N ARG A 150 -6.82 -6.05 2.17
CA ARG A 150 -6.74 -4.57 2.20
C ARG A 150 -5.39 -4.00 2.63
N VAL A 151 -4.54 -4.75 3.32
CA VAL A 151 -3.32 -4.20 3.94
C VAL A 151 -2.15 -5.15 3.79
N ILE A 152 -1.04 -4.64 3.25
CA ILE A 152 0.28 -5.30 3.26
C ILE A 152 1.26 -4.38 3.97
N THR A 153 2.07 -4.96 4.85
CA THR A 153 3.15 -4.28 5.55
C THR A 153 4.46 -4.98 5.25
N ILE A 154 5.45 -4.22 4.79
CA ILE A 154 6.82 -4.68 4.60
C ILE A 154 7.69 -4.02 5.67
N LYS A 155 8.38 -4.83 6.47
CA LYS A 155 9.41 -4.38 7.40
C LYS A 155 10.74 -4.22 6.66
N LEU A 156 11.33 -3.05 6.77
CA LEU A 156 12.65 -2.71 6.28
C LEU A 156 13.53 -2.34 7.49
N PRO A 157 14.88 -2.34 7.37
CA PRO A 157 15.79 -2.19 8.52
C PRO A 157 15.59 -0.95 9.40
N LYS A 158 14.99 0.11 8.85
CA LYS A 158 14.79 1.40 9.56
C LYS A 158 13.36 1.92 9.50
N SER A 159 12.44 1.18 8.87
CA SER A 159 11.09 1.67 8.60
C SER A 159 10.16 0.54 8.18
N TYR A 160 8.86 0.81 8.24
CA TYR A 160 7.84 -0.04 7.63
C TYR A 160 7.22 0.67 6.43
N LEU A 161 6.97 -0.08 5.36
CA LEU A 161 6.15 0.34 4.23
C LEU A 161 4.78 -0.35 4.34
N VAL A 162 3.71 0.43 4.50
CA VAL A 162 2.34 -0.10 4.62
C VAL A 162 1.49 0.40 3.47
N THR A 163 0.99 -0.51 2.62
CA THR A 163 -0.09 -0.18 1.66
C THR A 163 -1.43 -0.48 2.29
N CYS A 164 -2.40 0.43 2.14
CA CYS A 164 -3.73 0.27 2.71
C CYS A 164 -4.80 0.71 1.70
N TYR A 165 -5.77 -0.18 1.46
CA TYR A 165 -7.02 0.15 0.80
C TYR A 165 -8.15 0.23 1.82
N THR A 166 -8.51 1.45 2.21
CA THR A 166 -9.59 1.72 3.18
C THR A 166 -10.96 1.40 2.57
N PRO A 167 -11.87 0.76 3.33
CA PRO A 167 -13.24 0.49 2.88
C PRO A 167 -13.97 1.76 2.46
N ASN A 168 -14.60 1.72 1.28
CA ASN A 168 -15.52 2.78 0.87
C ASN A 168 -16.79 2.71 1.75
N ALA A 169 -17.37 3.86 2.09
CA ALA A 169 -18.65 3.96 2.79
C ALA A 169 -19.82 3.34 2.00
N GLY A 170 -19.66 3.13 0.69
CA GLY A 170 -20.63 2.48 -0.17
C GLY A 170 -21.82 3.38 -0.51
N THR A 171 -22.64 2.91 -1.46
CA THR A 171 -23.86 3.63 -1.85
C THR A 171 -24.81 3.76 -0.66
N GLY A 172 -25.27 4.99 -0.39
CA GLY A 172 -26.10 5.28 0.77
C GLY A 172 -25.40 5.13 2.12
N LEU A 173 -24.06 5.20 2.14
CA LEU A 173 -23.24 5.20 3.37
C LEU A 173 -23.36 3.91 4.22
N LYS A 174 -23.81 2.81 3.62
CA LYS A 174 -24.07 1.52 4.31
C LYS A 174 -22.87 0.98 5.09
N ARG A 175 -21.64 1.27 4.64
CA ARG A 175 -20.39 0.85 5.29
C ARG A 175 -19.70 1.97 6.06
N LEU A 176 -20.30 3.16 6.17
CA LEU A 176 -19.69 4.30 6.86
C LEU A 176 -19.35 3.97 8.32
N HIS A 177 -20.27 3.29 9.02
CA HIS A 177 -20.06 2.88 10.40
C HIS A 177 -18.87 1.92 10.52
N TYR A 178 -18.84 0.85 9.72
CA TYR A 178 -17.70 -0.09 9.71
C TYR A 178 -16.37 0.61 9.40
N ARG A 179 -16.34 1.48 8.39
CA ARG A 179 -15.15 2.26 8.04
C ARG A 179 -14.64 3.07 9.23
N THR A 180 -15.50 3.90 9.81
CA THR A 180 -15.10 4.92 10.80
C THR A 180 -14.93 4.37 12.21
N GLN A 181 -15.79 3.44 12.62
CA GLN A 181 -15.82 2.94 14.00
C GLN A 181 -15.01 1.66 14.20
N THR A 182 -14.79 0.88 13.13
CA THR A 182 -14.10 -0.42 13.23
C THR A 182 -12.75 -0.35 12.53
N PHE A 183 -12.75 -0.16 11.21
CA PHE A 183 -11.55 -0.25 10.40
C PHE A 183 -10.50 0.80 10.79
N GLU A 184 -10.89 2.07 10.91
CA GLU A 184 -9.96 3.15 11.28
C GLU A 184 -9.37 2.97 12.69
N GLY A 185 -10.15 2.42 13.63
CA GLY A 185 -9.68 2.05 14.97
C GLY A 185 -8.63 0.94 14.92
N LYS A 186 -8.94 -0.16 14.24
CA LYS A 186 -8.02 -1.30 14.04
C LYS A 186 -6.73 -0.90 13.32
N MET A 187 -6.83 -0.10 12.27
CA MET A 187 -5.66 0.45 11.58
C MET A 187 -4.80 1.31 12.52
N THR A 188 -5.42 2.13 13.37
CA THR A 188 -4.69 2.98 14.31
C THR A 188 -3.96 2.13 15.36
N GLU A 189 -4.61 1.13 15.92
CA GLU A 189 -4.01 0.18 16.86
C GLU A 189 -2.82 -0.54 16.21
N TYR A 190 -3.01 -1.08 15.01
CA TYR A 190 -1.97 -1.76 14.25
C TYR A 190 -0.76 -0.86 13.96
N LEU A 191 -0.98 0.38 13.47
CA LEU A 191 0.13 1.30 13.22
C LEU A 191 0.90 1.66 14.49
N ARG A 192 0.25 1.68 15.66
CA ARG A 192 0.92 1.89 16.95
C ARG A 192 1.81 0.71 17.33
N THR A 193 1.43 -0.54 17.03
CA THR A 193 2.29 -1.69 17.30
C THR A 193 3.58 -1.60 16.49
N LEU A 194 3.49 -1.19 15.21
CA LEU A 194 4.66 -1.01 14.36
C LEU A 194 5.62 0.08 14.85
N THR A 195 5.11 1.16 15.46
CA THR A 195 5.96 2.22 16.02
C THR A 195 6.66 1.83 17.33
N ALA A 196 6.19 0.78 17.98
CA ALA A 196 6.71 0.29 19.27
C ALA A 196 7.74 -0.83 19.13
N GLU A 197 7.84 -1.44 17.93
CA GLU A 197 8.90 -2.36 17.53
C GLU A 197 10.21 -1.61 17.23
#